data_AF-A0A6A7LII9-F1
#
_entry.id   AF-A0A6A7LII9-F1
#
_cell.length_a   1.000
_cell.length_b   1.000
_cell.length_c   1.000
_cell.angle_alpha   90.00
_cell.angle_beta   90.00
_cell.angle_gamma   90.00
#
_symmetry.space_group_name_H-M   'P 1'
#
loop_
_entity.id
_entity.type
_entity.pdbx_description
1 polymer ?
#
loop_
_entity_poly.entity_id
_entity_poly.type
_entity_poly.pdbx_seq_one_letter_code
_entity_poly.pdbx_strand_id
1 'polypeptide(L)' 'MKAARIVKVDEPLQVQELQTPKPKGSQILIKVQSSGVCHSDVHVWEGYYEGIDGQPLRTTDRGVKYPLTPGHEIAGIVVH' A
#
# COMPACT_ATOMS: atom_id res chain seq x y z
N MET A 1 13.38 -5.15 -6.07
CA MET A 1 12.54 -5.70 -4.98
C MET A 1 11.21 -6.17 -5.54
N LYS A 2 10.67 -7.28 -5.02
CA LYS A 2 9.29 -7.71 -5.27
C LYS A 2 8.33 -6.80 -4.53
N ALA A 3 7.20 -6.46 -5.16
CA ALA A 3 6.10 -5.74 -4.53
C ALA A 3 4.77 -6.29 -5.05
N ALA A 4 3.87 -6.68 -4.14
CA ALA A 4 2.46 -6.92 -4.48
C ALA A 4 1.76 -5.55 -4.56
N ARG A 5 1.07 -5.27 -5.67
CA ARG A 5 0.52 -3.94 -5.94
C ARG A 5 -0.93 -3.98 -6.38
N ILE A 6 -1.68 -3.01 -5.92
CA ILE A 6 -3.00 -2.67 -6.45
C ILE A 6 -2.75 -1.81 -7.69
N VAL A 7 -2.92 -2.40 -8.87
CA VAL A 7 -2.78 -1.68 -10.15
C VAL A 7 -4.11 -1.05 -10.56
N LYS A 8 -5.20 -1.75 -10.28
CA LYS A 8 -6.58 -1.30 -10.44
C LYS A 8 -7.40 -1.84 -9.27
N VAL A 9 -8.43 -1.07 -8.88
CA VAL A 9 -9.34 -1.44 -7.80
C VAL A 9 -10.11 -2.71 -8.15
N ASP A 10 -10.42 -3.52 -7.13
CA ASP A 10 -11.22 -4.75 -7.26
C ASP A 10 -10.63 -5.78 -8.26
N GLU A 11 -9.32 -5.71 -8.53
CA GLU A 11 -8.60 -6.67 -9.37
C GLU A 11 -7.49 -7.37 -8.57
N PRO A 12 -7.15 -8.63 -8.88
CA PRO A 12 -6.08 -9.35 -8.19
C PRO A 12 -4.78 -8.54 -8.09
N LEU A 13 -4.13 -8.59 -6.94
CA LEU A 13 -2.83 -7.94 -6.74
C LEU A 13 -1.81 -8.44 -7.75
N GLN A 14 -1.05 -7.52 -8.34
CA GLN A 14 0.03 -7.85 -9.25
C GLN A 14 1.37 -7.83 -8.51
N VAL A 15 2.09 -8.95 -8.53
CA VAL A 15 3.47 -8.99 -8.04
C VAL A 15 4.39 -8.45 -9.14
N GLN A 16 5.09 -7.37 -8.85
CA GLN A 16 5.98 -6.69 -9.78
C GLN A 16 7.41 -6.60 -9.24
N GLU A 17 8.37 -6.64 -10.16
CA GLU A 17 9.78 -6.42 -9.89
C GLU A 17 10.11 -4.95 -10.10
N LEU A 18 10.44 -4.24 -9.02
CA LEU A 18 10.76 -2.81 -9.02
C LEU A 18 12.21 -2.55 -8.65
N GLN A 19 12.74 -1.39 -9.01
CA GLN A 19 14.01 -0.94 -8.45
C GLN A 19 13.85 -0.64 -6.95
N THR A 20 14.83 -1.05 -6.14
CA THR A 20 14.85 -0.71 -4.71
C THR A 20 15.05 0.80 -4.57
N PRO A 21 14.19 1.52 -3.83
CA PRO A 21 14.31 2.96 -3.69
C PRO A 21 15.61 3.34 -2.97
N LYS A 22 16.18 4.48 -3.35
CA LYS A 22 17.33 5.08 -2.65
C LYS A 22 16.79 6.17 -1.72
N PRO A 23 16.95 6.04 -0.39
CA PRO A 23 16.50 7.08 0.54
C PRO A 23 17.25 8.40 0.32
N LYS A 24 16.61 9.52 0.64
CA LYS A 24 17.18 10.88 0.54
C LYS A 24 16.98 11.65 1.84
N GLY A 25 17.95 12.47 2.23
CA GLY A 25 17.86 13.31 3.42
C GLY A 25 17.72 12.47 4.69
N SER A 26 16.62 12.64 5.41
CA SER A 26 16.31 11.92 6.65
C SER A 26 15.48 10.65 6.46
N GLN A 27 15.28 10.20 5.21
CA GLN A 27 14.56 8.95 4.93
C GLN A 27 15.43 7.75 5.30
N ILE A 28 14.77 6.66 5.73
CA ILE A 28 15.40 5.36 5.96
C ILE A 28 14.90 4.33 4.95
N LEU A 29 15.71 3.31 4.68
CA LEU A 29 15.31 2.14 3.91
C LEU A 29 15.23 0.93 4.85
N ILE A 30 14.07 0.28 4.87
CA ILE A 30 13.84 -0.92 5.67
C ILE A 30 13.76 -2.15 4.76
N LYS A 31 14.52 -3.19 5.10
CA LYS A 31 14.30 -4.54 4.57
C LYS A 31 13.15 -5.17 5.36
N VAL A 32 11.97 -5.19 4.76
CA VAL A 32 10.75 -5.77 5.34
C VAL A 32 10.97 -7.26 5.62
N GLN A 33 10.71 -7.68 6.85
CA GLN A 33 10.72 -9.09 7.26
C GLN A 33 9.31 -9.65 7.40
N SER A 34 8.35 -8.81 7.80
CA SER A 34 6.94 -9.15 7.88
C SER A 34 6.06 -7.93 7.57
N SER A 35 4.94 -8.19 6.92
CA SER A 35 3.86 -7.22 6.71
C SER A 35 2.55 -7.88 7.14
N GLY A 36 1.81 -7.22 8.04
CA GLY A 36 0.46 -7.62 8.38
C GLY A 36 -0.53 -7.35 7.26
N VAL A 37 -1.67 -8.02 7.33
CA VAL A 37 -2.84 -7.81 6.46
C VAL A 37 -4.07 -7.71 7.35
N CYS A 38 -4.78 -6.59 7.24
CA CYS A 38 -5.92 -6.24 8.06
C CYS A 38 -7.16 -6.00 7.18
N HIS A 39 -8.33 -5.88 7.80
CA HIS A 39 -9.58 -5.60 7.10
C HIS A 39 -9.54 -4.26 6.34
N SER A 40 -8.82 -3.27 6.85
CA SER A 40 -8.59 -1.98 6.17
C SER A 40 -7.91 -2.11 4.81
N ASP A 41 -7.10 -3.15 4.58
CA ASP A 41 -6.48 -3.40 3.27
C ASP A 41 -7.52 -3.77 2.21
N VAL A 42 -8.63 -4.41 2.61
CA VAL A 42 -9.76 -4.72 1.71
C VAL A 42 -10.36 -3.42 1.17
N HIS A 43 -10.65 -2.45 2.02
CA HIS A 43 -11.18 -1.14 1.60
C HIS A 43 -10.24 -0.39 0.65
N VAL A 44 -8.93 -0.47 0.89
CA VAL A 44 -7.92 0.15 0.00
C VAL A 44 -7.87 -0.55 -1.37
N TRP A 45 -8.02 -1.88 -1.37
CA TRP A 45 -8.08 -2.72 -2.57
C TRP A 45 -9.36 -2.48 -3.39
N GLU A 46 -10.51 -2.37 -2.73
CA GLU A 46 -11.81 -2.03 -3.34
C GLU A 46 -11.86 -0.56 -3.82
N GLY A 47 -11.03 0.31 -3.24
CA GLY A 47 -10.92 1.72 -3.63
C GLY A 47 -11.91 2.65 -2.96
N TYR A 48 -12.59 2.22 -1.90
CA TYR A 48 -13.50 3.06 -1.13
C TYR A 48 -13.55 2.66 0.35
N TYR A 49 -13.99 3.58 1.20
CA TYR A 49 -14.33 3.36 2.60
C TYR A 49 -15.82 3.62 2.80
N GLU A 50 -16.40 3.03 3.85
CA GLU A 50 -17.70 3.46 4.33
C GLU A 50 -17.57 4.84 5.00
N GLY A 51 -18.31 5.82 4.48
CA GLY A 51 -18.36 7.18 5.00
C GLY A 51 -19.52 7.42 5.96
N ILE A 52 -19.77 8.69 6.26
CA ILE A 52 -20.90 9.12 7.09
C ILE A 52 -22.21 8.72 6.40
N ASP A 53 -23.15 8.17 7.18
CA ASP A 53 -24.46 7.73 6.71
C ASP A 53 -24.40 6.72 5.54
N GLY A 54 -23.37 5.88 5.51
CA GLY A 54 -23.20 4.81 4.51
C GLY A 54 -22.79 5.31 3.12
N GLN A 55 -22.45 6.60 2.97
CA GLN A 55 -22.01 7.12 1.68
C GLN A 55 -20.57 6.66 1.37
N PRO A 56 -20.30 6.07 0.18
CA PRO A 56 -18.98 5.58 -0.15
C PRO A 56 -17.99 6.74 -0.34
N LEU A 57 -16.86 6.68 0.36
CA LEU A 57 -15.75 7.62 0.21
C LEU A 57 -14.65 6.99 -0.63
N ARG A 58 -14.39 7.52 -1.82
CA ARG A 58 -13.34 6.98 -2.69
C ARG A 58 -11.95 7.23 -2.08
N THR A 59 -11.08 6.23 -2.16
CA THR A 59 -9.69 6.35 -1.69
C THR A 59 -8.92 7.42 -2.46
N THR A 60 -9.25 7.60 -3.75
CA THR A 60 -8.64 8.61 -4.63
C THR A 60 -8.93 10.04 -4.20
N ASP A 61 -10.10 10.30 -3.62
CA ASP A 61 -10.48 11.62 -3.11
C ASP A 61 -9.67 11.98 -1.86
N ARG A 62 -9.03 10.97 -1.25
CA ARG A 62 -8.11 11.11 -0.11
C ARG A 62 -6.64 10.97 -0.49
N GLY A 63 -6.33 11.00 -1.79
CA GLY A 63 -4.96 11.07 -2.30
C GLY A 63 -4.30 9.73 -2.61
N VAL A 64 -5.03 8.61 -2.52
CA VAL A 64 -4.51 7.32 -3.02
C VAL A 64 -4.31 7.40 -4.54
N LYS A 65 -3.12 7.00 -4.99
CA LYS A 65 -2.75 6.93 -6.40
C LYS A 65 -2.35 5.51 -6.75
N TYR A 66 -2.91 4.99 -7.82
CA TYR A 66 -2.55 3.69 -8.38
C TYR A 66 -1.47 3.85 -9.46
N PRO A 67 -0.52 2.90 -9.60
CA PRO A 67 -0.41 1.67 -8.81
C PRO A 67 0.11 1.91 -7.38
N LEU A 68 -0.54 1.31 -6.38
CA LEU A 68 -0.22 1.41 -4.95
C LEU A 68 0.40 0.09 -4.46
N THR A 69 1.48 0.17 -3.68
CA THR A 69 1.95 -0.97 -2.86
C THR A 69 1.33 -0.81 -1.46
N PRO A 70 0.34 -1.64 -1.07
CA PRO A 70 -0.25 -1.58 0.27
C PRO A 70 0.71 -2.16 1.32
N GLY A 71 0.31 -2.08 2.59
CA GLY A 71 1.10 -2.52 3.75
C GLY A 71 1.28 -1.38 4.74
N HIS A 72 0.44 -1.36 5.76
CA HIS A 72 0.47 -0.35 6.83
C HIS A 72 0.90 -0.93 8.20
N GLU A 73 1.21 -2.23 8.24
CA GLU A 73 1.66 -2.97 9.42
C GLU A 73 3.02 -3.61 9.13
N ILE A 74 4.11 -2.85 9.26
CA ILE A 74 5.44 -3.23 8.75
C ILE A 74 6.42 -3.48 9.90
N ALA A 75 7.14 -4.61 9.86
CA ALA A 75 8.33 -4.83 10.68
C ALA A 75 9.52 -5.34 9.85
N GLY A 76 10.72 -4.89 10.18
CA GLY A 76 11.93 -5.24 9.44
C GLY A 76 13.19 -4.59 10.00
N ILE A 77 14.28 -4.69 9.23
CA ILE A 77 15.61 -4.22 9.63
C ILE A 77 15.98 -2.98 8.81
N VAL A 78 16.50 -1.95 9.47
CA VAL A 78 17.05 -0.77 8.80
C VAL A 78 18.32 -1.16 8.03
N VAL A 79 18.37 -0.81 6.74
CA VAL A 79 19.51 -1.10 5.86
C VAL A 79 20.17 0.14 5.26
N HIS A 80 19.55 1.31 5.43
CA HIS A 80 20.14 2.63 5.16
C HIS A 80 19.38 3.71 5.93
#